data_AF-A0A1S2BWJ5-F1
#
_entry.id   AF-A0A1S2BWJ5-F1
#
_cell.length_a   1.000
_cell.length_b   1.000
_cell.length_c   1.000
_cell.angle_alpha   90.00
_cell.angle_beta   90.00
_cell.angle_gamma   90.00
#
_symmetry.space_group_name_H-M   'P 1'
#
loop_
_entity.id
_entity.type
_entity.pdbx_description
1 polymer ?
#
loop_
_entity_poly.entity_id
_entity_poly.type
_entity_poly.pdbx_seq_one_letter_code
_entity_poly.pdbx_strand_id
1 'polypeptide(L)'
;MAWYWWVILVVAGFFVLAYYQEKMRRERLMEKYGDAELVDRLMKKMFWQGQSEEQLMDSLGKPMDIDQKVLKTKTKEVWKYNKTGKGRYSLRVTLENGEVIGWDQK
;
A
#
# COMPACT_ATOMS: atom_id res chain seq x y z
N MET A 1 1.80 -39.55 16.86
CA MET A 1 1.62 -39.09 15.45
C MET A 1 0.27 -38.40 15.33
N ALA A 2 0.14 -37.15 15.80
CA ALA A 2 -1.12 -36.38 15.74
C ALA A 2 -0.87 -34.86 15.65
N TRP A 3 0.39 -34.43 15.60
CA TRP A 3 0.79 -33.02 15.59
C TRP A 3 0.46 -32.32 14.27
N TYR A 4 0.36 -33.07 13.17
CA TYR A 4 -0.02 -32.55 11.85
C TYR A 4 -1.48 -32.07 11.80
N TRP A 5 -2.41 -32.65 12.58
CA TRP A 5 -3.78 -32.13 12.67
C TRP A 5 -3.82 -30.73 13.27
N TRP A 6 -3.00 -30.47 14.29
CA TRP A 6 -2.85 -29.13 14.86
C TRP A 6 -2.21 -28.16 13.87
N VAL A 7 -1.23 -28.60 13.08
CA VAL A 7 -0.65 -27.79 11.99
C VAL A 7 -1.71 -27.46 10.93
N ILE A 8 -2.51 -28.44 10.50
CA ILE A 8 -3.58 -28.22 9.51
C ILE A 8 -4.65 -27.25 10.06
N LEU A 9 -5.05 -27.38 11.33
CA LEU A 9 -6.00 -26.48 11.96
C LEU A 9 -5.47 -25.05 12.07
N VAL A 10 -4.19 -24.86 12.40
CA VAL A 10 -3.55 -23.54 12.44
C VAL A 10 -3.47 -22.92 11.05
N VAL A 11 -3.09 -23.71 10.04
CA VAL A 11 -3.02 -23.25 8.64
C VAL A 11 -4.41 -22.88 8.12
N ALA A 12 -5.42 -23.72 8.34
CA ALA A 12 -6.81 -23.44 7.96
C ALA A 12 -7.36 -22.19 8.67
N GLY A 13 -7.07 -22.04 9.97
CA GLY A 13 -7.42 -20.84 10.73
C GLY A 13 -6.78 -19.58 10.15
N PHE A 14 -5.50 -19.64 9.76
CA PHE A 14 -4.82 -18.52 9.10
C PHE A 14 -5.47 -18.13 7.76
N PHE A 15 -5.83 -19.11 6.93
CA PHE A 15 -6.51 -18.86 5.65
C PHE A 15 -7.89 -18.20 5.84
N VAL A 16 -8.68 -18.66 6.83
CA VAL A 16 -9.98 -18.05 7.14
C VAL A 16 -9.80 -16.60 7.59
N LEU A 17 -8.85 -16.33 8.49
CA LEU A 17 -8.57 -14.98 8.96
C LEU A 17 -8.11 -14.06 7.82
N ALA A 18 -7.25 -14.54 6.91
CA ALA A 18 -6.81 -13.78 5.75
C ALA A 18 -7.97 -13.41 4.82
N TYR A 19 -8.87 -14.35 4.55
CA TYR A 19 -10.05 -14.13 3.71
C TYR A 19 -10.98 -13.06 4.29
N TYR A 20 -11.26 -13.12 5.60
CA TYR A 20 -12.09 -12.10 6.27
C TYR A 20 -11.44 -10.72 6.25
N GLN A 21 -10.12 -10.63 6.45
CA GLN A 21 -9.41 -9.35 6.38
C GLN A 21 -9.49 -8.71 4.99
N GLU A 22 -9.36 -9.51 3.94
CA GLU A 22 -9.43 -9.04 2.56
C GLU A 22 -10.82 -8.51 2.21
N LYS A 23 -11.88 -9.24 2.61
CA LYS A 23 -13.27 -8.82 2.42
C LYS A 23 -13.57 -7.49 3.15
N MET A 24 -13.19 -7.40 4.43
CA MET A 24 -13.37 -6.18 5.23
C MET A 24 -12.55 -4.99 4.69
N ARG A 25 -11.38 -5.24 4.11
CA ARG A 25 -10.58 -4.19 3.45
C ARG A 25 -11.29 -3.69 2.19
N ARG A 26 -11.79 -4.60 1.35
CA ARG A 26 -12.50 -4.24 0.12
C ARG A 26 -13.78 -3.47 0.41
N GLU A 27 -14.58 -3.91 1.38
CA GLU A 27 -15.82 -3.23 1.78
C GLU A 27 -15.54 -1.81 2.27
N ARG A 28 -14.52 -1.61 3.13
CA ARG A 28 -14.11 -0.27 3.58
C ARG A 28 -13.67 0.64 2.43
N LEU A 29 -12.91 0.11 1.47
CA LEU A 29 -12.47 0.89 0.31
C LEU A 29 -13.63 1.21 -0.64
N MET A 30 -14.58 0.28 -0.81
CA MET A 30 -15.80 0.52 -1.58
C MET A 30 -16.69 1.58 -0.93
N GLU A 31 -16.82 1.57 0.40
CA GLU A 31 -17.55 2.60 1.14
C GLU A 31 -16.87 3.97 1.03
N LYS A 32 -15.53 4.00 1.06
CA LYS A 32 -14.74 5.25 0.98
C LYS A 32 -14.75 5.88 -0.41
N TYR A 33 -14.58 5.08 -1.46
CA TYR A 33 -14.35 5.59 -2.83
C TYR A 33 -15.52 5.38 -3.79
N GLY A 34 -16.41 4.41 -3.53
CA GLY A 34 -17.57 4.13 -4.39
C GLY A 34 -17.28 3.56 -5.78
N ASP A 35 -16.01 3.51 -6.21
CA ASP A 35 -15.58 3.05 -7.53
C ASP A 35 -14.89 1.68 -7.44
N ALA A 36 -15.51 0.66 -8.05
CA ALA A 36 -14.99 -0.70 -8.07
C ALA A 36 -13.64 -0.82 -8.78
N GLU A 37 -13.41 -0.08 -9.88
CA GLU A 37 -12.14 -0.16 -10.63
C GLU A 37 -10.99 0.46 -9.85
N LEU A 38 -11.26 1.58 -9.17
CA LEU A 38 -10.29 2.21 -8.28
C LEU A 38 -9.96 1.28 -7.12
N VAL A 39 -10.97 0.73 -6.45
CA VAL A 39 -10.78 -0.18 -5.31
C VAL A 39 -10.02 -1.44 -5.72
N ASP A 40 -10.32 -2.03 -6.87
CA ASP A 40 -9.58 -3.19 -7.36
C ASP A 40 -8.11 -2.87 -7.63
N ARG A 41 -7.78 -1.66 -8.12
CA ARG A 41 -6.40 -1.18 -8.27
C ARG A 41 -5.70 -1.02 -6.91
N LEU A 42 -6.39 -0.44 -5.92
CA LEU A 42 -5.87 -0.29 -4.55
C LEU A 42 -5.64 -1.66 -3.89
N MET A 43 -6.56 -2.60 -4.07
CA MET A 43 -6.44 -3.97 -3.56
C MET A 43 -5.24 -4.70 -4.17
N LYS A 44 -4.99 -4.48 -5.47
CA LYS A 44 -3.81 -5.00 -6.19
C LYS A 44 -2.49 -4.30 -5.83
N LYS A 45 -2.49 -3.35 -4.88
CA LYS A 45 -1.33 -2.54 -4.48
C LYS A 45 -0.71 -1.78 -5.66
N MET A 46 -1.54 -1.37 -6.62
CA MET A 46 -1.09 -0.60 -7.78
C MET A 46 -0.98 0.89 -7.44
N PHE A 47 -0.10 1.58 -8.17
CA PHE A 47 0.08 3.03 -8.10
C PHE A 47 0.18 3.60 -9.52
N TRP A 48 -0.30 4.84 -9.70
CA TRP A 48 -0.36 5.52 -10.99
C TRP A 48 -0.21 7.03 -10.84
N GLN A 49 0.01 7.73 -11.95
CA GLN A 49 0.17 9.18 -11.96
C GLN A 49 -1.18 9.88 -11.76
N GLY A 50 -1.23 10.90 -10.91
CA GLY A 50 -2.46 11.59 -10.50
C GLY A 50 -3.23 10.90 -9.38
N GLN A 51 -2.69 9.82 -8.80
CA GLN A 51 -3.22 9.21 -7.59
C GLN A 51 -3.01 10.15 -6.40
N SER A 52 -4.00 10.26 -5.50
CA SER A 52 -3.83 11.06 -4.28
C SER A 52 -2.93 10.36 -3.25
N GLU A 53 -2.34 11.14 -2.36
CA GLU A 53 -1.56 10.65 -1.21
C GLU A 53 -2.35 9.60 -0.40
N GLU A 54 -3.62 9.87 -0.12
CA GLU A 54 -4.48 8.95 0.61
C GLU A 54 -4.69 7.63 -0.14
N GLN A 55 -4.92 7.69 -1.45
CA GLN A 55 -5.06 6.49 -2.27
C GLN A 55 -3.76 5.70 -2.32
N LEU A 56 -2.62 6.37 -2.39
CA LEU A 56 -1.31 5.73 -2.36
C LEU A 56 -1.09 5.02 -1.02
N MET A 57 -1.45 5.68 0.08
CA MET A 57 -1.42 5.12 1.44
C MET A 57 -2.37 3.92 1.57
N ASP A 58 -3.56 3.97 1.00
CA ASP A 58 -4.52 2.86 1.03
C ASP A 58 -4.07 1.67 0.16
N SER A 59 -3.26 1.92 -0.88
CA SER A 59 -2.68 0.92 -1.76
C SER A 59 -1.44 0.24 -1.17
N LEU A 60 -0.38 1.03 -0.92
CA LEU A 60 0.94 0.55 -0.51
C LEU A 60 1.12 0.49 1.01
N GLY A 61 0.29 1.20 1.76
CA GLY A 61 0.45 1.39 3.20
C GLY A 61 1.42 2.52 3.54
N LYS A 62 1.80 2.57 4.83
CA LYS A 62 2.70 3.59 5.35
C LYS A 62 4.09 3.49 4.73
N PRO A 63 4.65 4.60 4.21
CA PRO A 63 6.02 4.61 3.74
C PRO A 63 6.98 4.36 4.91
N MET A 64 8.14 3.78 4.58
CA MET A 64 9.17 3.52 5.59
C MET A 64 9.94 4.78 5.96
N ASP A 65 10.02 5.72 5.03
CA ASP A 65 10.74 6.98 5.14
C ASP A 65 10.16 7.98 4.14
N ILE A 66 10.12 9.26 4.52
CA ILE A 66 9.53 10.35 3.73
C ILE A 66 10.55 11.47 3.64
N ASP A 67 11.01 11.79 2.42
CA ASP A 67 11.79 13.01 2.18
C ASP A 67 10.84 14.12 1.72
N GLN A 68 10.55 15.08 2.59
CA GLN A 68 9.72 16.24 2.26
C GLN A 68 10.59 17.46 1.97
N LYS A 69 10.28 18.17 0.88
CA LYS A 69 10.86 19.45 0.51
C LYS A 69 9.75 20.46 0.23
N VAL A 70 9.54 21.36 1.19
CA VAL A 70 8.59 22.47 1.05
C VAL A 70 9.27 23.63 0.33
N LEU A 71 8.73 24.03 -0.81
CA LEU A 71 9.12 25.22 -1.57
C LEU A 71 8.07 26.32 -1.38
N LYS A 72 8.39 27.54 -1.83
CA LYS A 72 7.49 28.70 -1.70
C LYS A 72 6.10 28.47 -2.33
N THR A 73 6.02 27.67 -3.40
CA THR A 73 4.80 27.48 -4.19
C THR A 73 4.32 26.03 -4.24
N LYS A 74 5.12 25.07 -3.79
CA LYS A 74 4.85 23.64 -3.95
C LYS A 74 5.46 22.82 -2.83
N THR A 75 4.85 21.69 -2.51
CA THR A 75 5.40 20.68 -1.60
C THR A 75 5.77 19.45 -2.42
N LYS A 76 7.06 19.08 -2.42
CA LYS A 76 7.53 17.86 -3.06
C LYS A 76 7.87 16.83 -2.01
N GLU A 77 7.34 15.62 -2.15
CA GLU A 77 7.58 14.51 -1.23
C GLU A 77 8.11 13.30 -1.99
N VAL A 78 9.01 12.57 -1.36
CA VAL A 78 9.48 11.28 -1.88
C VAL A 78 9.28 10.23 -0.81
N TRP A 79 8.31 9.37 -1.08
CA TRP A 79 7.90 8.28 -0.22
C TRP A 79 8.69 7.04 -0.57
N LYS A 80 9.38 6.46 0.43
CA LYS A 80 10.29 5.33 0.24
C LYS A 80 9.68 4.06 0.78
N TYR A 81 9.75 3.01 -0.04
CA TYR A 81 9.19 1.69 0.22
C TYR A 81 10.24 0.59 -0.03
N ASN A 82 10.00 -0.60 0.53
CA ASN A 82 10.83 -1.79 0.33
C ASN A 82 12.33 -1.56 0.61
N LYS A 83 12.67 -1.44 1.89
CA LYS A 83 14.06 -1.28 2.33
C LYS A 83 14.87 -2.54 2.00
N THR A 84 15.83 -2.41 1.08
CA THR A 84 16.73 -3.49 0.67
C THR A 84 18.08 -3.44 1.41
N GLY A 85 18.41 -2.32 2.04
CA GLY A 85 19.64 -2.16 2.81
C GLY A 85 19.70 -0.83 3.56
N LYS A 86 20.87 -0.51 4.14
CA LYS A 86 21.07 0.77 4.84
C LYS A 86 20.93 1.94 3.83
N GLY A 87 19.84 2.70 3.96
CA GLY A 87 19.50 3.82 3.06
C GLY A 87 19.11 3.41 1.64
N ARG A 88 18.89 2.11 1.37
CA ARG A 88 18.51 1.61 0.05
C ARG A 88 17.06 1.16 0.07
N TYR A 89 16.30 1.66 -0.88
CA TYR A 89 14.87 1.42 -1.05
C TYR A 89 14.64 1.03 -2.52
N SER A 90 13.90 -0.04 -2.77
CA SER A 90 13.63 -0.50 -4.14
C SER A 90 12.50 0.26 -4.81
N LEU A 91 11.64 0.94 -4.05
CA LEU A 91 10.56 1.76 -4.58
C LEU A 91 10.59 3.16 -3.94
N ARG A 92 10.60 4.19 -4.79
CA ARG A 92 10.44 5.58 -4.38
C ARG A 92 9.31 6.21 -5.18
N VAL A 93 8.27 6.65 -4.51
CA VAL A 93 7.14 7.35 -5.15
C VAL A 93 7.30 8.84 -4.88
N THR A 94 7.25 9.65 -5.93
CA THR A 94 7.35 11.11 -5.83
C THR A 94 5.97 11.71 -5.90
N LEU A 95 5.63 12.52 -4.89
CA LEU A 95 4.41 13.29 -4.83
C LEU A 95 4.72 14.78 -4.95
N GLU A 96 3.85 15.52 -5.63
CA GLU A 96 3.86 16.97 -5.64
C GLU A 96 2.47 17.45 -5.22
N ASN A 97 2.40 18.27 -4.17
CA ASN A 97 1.16 18.78 -3.58
C ASN A 97 0.12 17.69 -3.23
N GLY A 98 0.58 16.52 -2.77
CA GLY A 98 -0.28 15.40 -2.41
C GLY A 98 -0.75 14.53 -3.58
N GLU A 99 -0.22 14.74 -4.79
CA GLU A 99 -0.51 13.91 -5.97
C GLU A 99 0.74 13.20 -6.47
N VAL A 100 0.58 11.92 -6.84
CA VAL A 100 1.66 11.11 -7.41
C VAL A 100 2.04 11.64 -8.79
N ILE A 101 3.28 12.11 -8.95
CA ILE A 101 3.82 12.59 -10.23
C ILE A 101 4.73 11.57 -10.91
N GLY A 102 5.25 10.59 -10.19
CA GLY A 102 6.10 9.54 -10.75
C GLY A 102 6.73 8.65 -9.70
N TRP A 103 7.44 7.61 -10.13
CA TRP A 103 8.10 6.65 -9.25
C TRP A 103 9.39 6.11 -9.87
N ASP A 104 10.31 5.70 -9.01
CA ASP A 104 11.55 4.99 -9.36
C ASP A 104 11.53 3.61 -8.72
N GLN A 105 11.66 2.57 -9.53
CA GLN A 105 11.69 1.17 -9.10
C GLN A 105 13.00 0.53 -9.58
N LYS A 106 13.81 0.03 -8.63
CA LYS A 106 15.10 -0.63 -8.88
C LYS A 106 15.09 -2.11 -8.56
#